data_AF-A7RVL8-F1
#
_entry.id   AF-A7RVL8-F1
#
_cell.length_a   1.000
_cell.length_b   1.000
_cell.length_c   1.000
_cell.angle_alpha   90.00
_cell.angle_beta   90.00
_cell.angle_gamma   90.00
#
_symmetry.space_group_name_H-M   'P 1'
#
loop_
_entity.id
_entity.type
_entity.pdbx_description
1 polymer ?
#
loop_
_entity_poly.entity_id
_entity_poly.type
_entity_poly.pdbx_seq_one_letter_code
_entity_poly.pdbx_strand_id
1 'polypeptide(L)'
;MNTFLSRLNTVFAFTLTVLAGLTFLCFISTVFLDYQVKVDISTQKALVRHVPDFSVSREKNDLGFITFDLKTDILLLFNWNTKQLFIYVTAEYETQTNKFNQVVVWDKIILRSDNSQLNYQGMNTKYYFFDDGSGLKGNRNISLHLSWNVIPTAGILPLISGSQDKFKFNFPDAYTPIRQQ
;
A
#
# COMPACT_ATOMS: atom_id res chain seq x y z
N MET A 1 -27.13 17.57 -46.43
CA MET A 1 -26.31 17.01 -45.33
C MET A 1 -25.03 17.85 -45.15
N ASN A 2 -25.15 19.08 -44.63
CA ASN A 2 -24.02 19.97 -44.26
C ASN A 2 -24.56 21.12 -43.37
N THR A 3 -25.27 20.79 -42.30
CA THR A 3 -25.73 21.82 -41.34
C THR A 3 -24.58 22.23 -40.43
N PHE A 4 -24.66 23.44 -39.85
CA PHE A 4 -23.69 23.92 -38.85
C PHE A 4 -23.46 22.89 -37.74
N LEU A 5 -24.55 22.29 -37.24
CA LEU A 5 -24.50 21.26 -36.20
C LEU A 5 -23.74 20.00 -36.65
N SER A 6 -23.90 19.57 -37.90
CA SER A 6 -23.16 18.43 -38.46
C SER A 6 -21.66 18.72 -38.55
N ARG A 7 -21.26 19.94 -38.93
CA ARG A 7 -19.84 20.32 -39.01
C ARG A 7 -19.20 20.39 -37.63
N LEU A 8 -19.92 20.94 -36.65
CA LEU A 8 -19.48 20.97 -35.25
C LEU A 8 -19.28 19.55 -34.70
N ASN A 9 -20.23 18.65 -34.97
CA ASN A 9 -20.12 17.25 -34.58
C ASN A 9 -18.88 16.57 -35.21
N THR A 10 -18.59 16.83 -36.50
CA THR A 10 -17.39 16.29 -37.16
C THR A 10 -16.10 16.79 -36.50
N VAL A 11 -16.00 18.09 -36.19
CA VAL A 11 -14.82 18.65 -35.51
C VAL A 11 -14.66 18.06 -34.11
N PHE A 12 -15.75 17.92 -33.37
CA PHE A 12 -15.74 17.33 -32.04
C PHE A 12 -15.31 15.85 -32.08
N ALA A 13 -15.92 15.04 -32.96
CA ALA A 13 -15.58 13.64 -33.14
C ALA A 13 -14.13 13.44 -33.60
N PHE A 14 -13.63 14.29 -34.51
CA PHE A 14 -12.23 14.27 -34.93
C PHE A 14 -11.29 14.58 -33.76
N THR A 15 -11.60 15.62 -32.98
CA THR A 15 -10.82 16.00 -31.79
C THR A 15 -10.77 14.87 -30.77
N LEU A 16 -11.91 14.23 -30.48
CA LEU A 16 -11.96 13.07 -29.58
C LEU A 16 -11.14 11.88 -30.11
N THR A 17 -11.22 11.59 -31.41
CA THR A 17 -10.44 10.51 -32.02
C THR A 17 -8.93 10.75 -31.89
N VAL A 18 -8.48 11.99 -32.16
CA VAL A 18 -7.07 12.38 -32.01
C VAL A 18 -6.64 12.29 -30.55
N LEU A 19 -7.44 12.81 -29.62
CA LEU A 19 -7.15 12.73 -28.18
C LEU A 19 -7.09 11.28 -27.70
N ALA A 20 -8.02 10.42 -28.11
CA ALA A 20 -8.03 9.00 -27.77
C ALA A 20 -6.79 8.27 -28.33
N GLY A 21 -6.38 8.60 -29.57
CA GLY A 21 -5.15 8.08 -30.14
C GLY A 21 -3.90 8.51 -29.36
N LEU A 22 -3.82 9.78 -28.99
CA LEU A 22 -2.69 10.31 -28.20
C LEU A 22 -2.64 9.69 -26.79
N THR A 23 -3.78 9.58 -26.09
CA THR A 23 -3.82 8.95 -24.76
C THR A 23 -3.46 7.46 -24.83
N PHE A 24 -3.85 6.76 -25.90
CA PHE A 24 -3.47 5.37 -26.12
C PHE A 24 -1.96 5.21 -26.37
N LEU A 25 -1.34 6.09 -27.15
CA LEU A 25 0.12 6.09 -27.35
C LEU A 25 0.88 6.43 -26.05
N CYS A 26 0.35 7.37 -25.26
CA CYS A 26 0.85 7.68 -23.91
C CYS A 26 0.77 6.47 -22.97
N PHE A 27 -0.31 5.69 -23.07
CA PHE A 27 -0.44 4.45 -22.31
C PHE A 27 0.60 3.40 -22.74
N ILE A 28 0.74 3.13 -24.04
CA ILE A 28 1.71 2.15 -24.58
C ILE A 28 3.16 2.48 -24.15
N SER A 29 3.52 3.75 -24.13
CA SER A 29 4.88 4.17 -23.74
C SER A 29 5.20 3.97 -22.26
N THR A 30 4.21 3.67 -21.41
CA THR A 30 4.42 3.43 -19.98
C THR A 30 4.02 2.05 -19.47
N VAL A 31 3.25 1.28 -20.24
CA VAL A 31 2.76 -0.05 -19.81
C VAL A 31 3.87 -1.09 -19.63
N PHE A 32 5.00 -0.93 -20.31
CA PHE A 32 6.14 -1.85 -20.24
C PHE A 32 7.29 -1.37 -19.34
N LEU A 33 7.08 -0.29 -18.59
CA LEU A 33 8.09 0.20 -17.66
C LEU A 33 8.16 -0.70 -16.43
N ASP A 34 9.39 -0.94 -15.95
CA ASP A 34 9.61 -1.60 -14.68
C ASP A 34 9.51 -0.58 -13.54
N TYR A 35 8.69 -0.91 -12.54
CA TYR A 35 8.44 -0.09 -11.37
C TYR A 35 8.98 -0.78 -10.10
N GLN A 36 9.96 -1.66 -10.22
CA GLN A 36 10.63 -2.29 -9.08
C GLN A 36 11.65 -1.34 -8.43
N VAL A 37 11.58 -1.22 -7.11
CA VAL A 37 12.51 -0.42 -6.30
C VAL A 37 12.91 -1.21 -5.06
N LYS A 38 14.16 -1.03 -4.63
CA LYS A 38 14.68 -1.62 -3.40
C LYS A 38 14.06 -0.92 -2.19
N VAL A 39 13.51 -1.71 -1.28
CA VAL A 39 12.94 -1.23 -0.02
C VAL A 39 13.74 -1.81 1.13
N ASP A 40 14.09 -0.95 2.09
CA ASP A 40 14.65 -1.34 3.37
C ASP A 40 13.63 -1.02 4.46
N ILE A 41 13.17 -2.05 5.16
CA ILE A 41 12.15 -1.96 6.20
C ILE A 41 12.60 -2.79 7.39
N SER A 42 12.50 -2.22 8.59
CA SER A 42 12.88 -2.88 9.84
C SER A 42 11.89 -2.57 10.95
N THR A 43 11.64 -3.54 11.83
CA THR A 43 10.79 -3.34 13.01
C THR A 43 11.65 -2.99 14.22
N GLN A 44 11.37 -1.84 14.86
CA GLN A 44 12.01 -1.47 16.12
C GLN A 44 11.33 -2.12 17.32
N LYS A 45 9.99 -2.16 17.29
CA LYS A 45 9.19 -2.60 18.43
C LYS A 45 7.95 -3.35 17.95
N ALA A 46 7.67 -4.48 18.57
CA ALA A 46 6.47 -5.27 18.35
C ALA A 46 5.87 -5.64 19.70
N LEU A 47 4.59 -5.30 19.92
CA LEU A 47 3.85 -5.60 21.13
C LEU A 47 2.50 -6.20 20.75
N VAL A 48 1.99 -7.12 21.55
CA VAL A 48 0.62 -7.65 21.40
C VAL A 48 -0.15 -7.35 22.67
N ARG A 49 -1.38 -6.89 22.51
CA ARG A 49 -2.35 -6.72 23.60
C ARG A 49 -3.58 -7.55 23.31
N HIS A 50 -4.22 -8.00 24.37
CA HIS A 50 -5.48 -8.71 24.28
C HIS A 50 -6.60 -7.72 24.63
N VAL A 51 -7.40 -7.35 23.64
CA VAL A 51 -8.38 -6.24 23.74
C VAL A 51 -9.78 -6.81 23.51
N PRO A 52 -10.80 -6.38 24.29
CA PRO A 52 -12.18 -6.78 24.00
C PRO A 52 -12.61 -6.26 22.63
N ASP A 53 -13.19 -7.15 21.83
CA ASP A 53 -13.90 -6.74 20.63
C ASP A 53 -15.23 -6.10 21.06
N PHE A 54 -15.54 -4.95 20.45
CA PHE A 54 -16.79 -4.22 20.69
C PHE A 54 -17.91 -4.71 19.77
N SER A 55 -17.66 -5.78 19.00
CA SER A 55 -18.67 -6.50 18.23
C SER A 55 -19.65 -7.29 19.12
N VAL A 56 -20.70 -7.84 18.50
CA VAL A 56 -21.80 -8.53 19.19
C VAL A 56 -21.32 -9.77 19.98
N SER A 57 -20.21 -10.40 19.59
CA SER A 57 -19.76 -11.66 20.22
C SER A 57 -19.08 -11.47 21.58
N ARG A 58 -18.73 -10.25 22.00
CA ARG A 58 -17.94 -9.96 23.23
C ARG A 58 -16.63 -10.77 23.33
N GLU A 59 -16.14 -11.31 22.23
CA GLU A 59 -14.88 -12.04 22.20
C GLU A 59 -13.71 -11.07 22.36
N LYS A 60 -12.55 -11.58 22.76
CA LYS A 60 -11.34 -10.79 22.91
C LYS A 60 -10.39 -11.14 21.78
N ASN A 61 -9.94 -10.10 21.09
CA ASN A 61 -9.10 -10.21 19.92
C ASN A 61 -7.71 -9.64 20.22
N ASP A 62 -6.70 -10.19 19.54
CA ASP A 62 -5.35 -9.70 19.64
C ASP A 62 -5.19 -8.43 18.81
N LEU A 63 -4.59 -7.43 19.45
CA LEU A 63 -4.19 -6.18 18.85
C LEU A 63 -2.66 -6.09 18.83
N GLY A 64 -2.09 -6.15 17.64
CA GLY A 64 -0.69 -5.89 17.37
C GLY A 64 -0.38 -4.40 17.33
N PHE A 65 0.68 -4.00 18.02
CA PHE A 65 1.31 -2.69 17.87
C PHE A 65 2.72 -2.89 17.33
N ILE A 66 3.01 -2.22 16.23
CA ILE A 66 4.31 -2.29 15.58
C ILE A 66 4.83 -0.87 15.40
N THR A 67 6.12 -0.69 15.65
CA THR A 67 6.88 0.49 15.27
C THR A 67 7.95 0.07 14.29
N PHE A 68 7.98 0.69 13.11
CA PHE A 68 8.88 0.31 12.03
C PHE A 68 9.59 1.51 11.41
N ASP A 69 10.72 1.23 10.79
CA ASP A 69 11.51 2.13 9.98
C ASP A 69 11.31 1.79 8.52
N LEU A 70 11.25 2.80 7.67
CA LEU A 70 11.05 2.65 6.24
C LEU A 70 12.01 3.55 5.49
N LYS A 71 12.89 2.94 4.69
CA LYS A 71 13.83 3.64 3.83
C LYS A 71 13.70 3.13 2.39
N THR A 72 13.37 4.03 1.47
CA THR A 72 13.27 3.71 0.04
C THR A 72 13.43 4.97 -0.80
N ASP A 73 13.97 4.81 -2.02
CA ASP A 73 14.06 5.87 -3.01
C ASP A 73 13.07 5.59 -4.15
N ILE A 74 11.95 6.30 -4.13
CA ILE A 74 10.86 6.14 -5.10
C ILE A 74 10.98 7.08 -6.29
N LEU A 75 12.12 7.80 -6.44
CA LEU A 75 12.32 8.73 -7.56
C LEU A 75 12.07 8.06 -8.91
N LEU A 76 12.56 6.83 -9.07
CA LEU A 76 12.45 6.07 -10.32
C LEU A 76 11.00 5.65 -10.65
N LEU A 77 10.09 5.67 -9.67
CA LEU A 77 8.67 5.35 -9.89
C LEU A 77 7.90 6.51 -10.55
N PHE A 78 8.42 7.73 -10.44
CA PHE A 78 7.84 8.90 -11.07
C PHE A 78 8.41 9.11 -12.46
N ASN A 79 7.66 8.67 -13.47
CA ASN A 79 7.89 9.06 -14.86
C ASN A 79 6.94 10.20 -15.27
N TRP A 80 7.00 10.60 -16.53
CA TRP A 80 6.18 11.69 -17.07
C TRP A 80 4.67 11.43 -16.98
N ASN A 81 4.21 10.17 -17.01
CA ASN A 81 2.80 9.77 -16.91
C ASN A 81 2.34 9.57 -15.45
N THR A 82 3.24 9.25 -14.51
CA THR A 82 2.89 9.03 -13.09
C THR A 82 2.42 10.32 -12.43
N LYS A 83 1.14 10.38 -12.02
CA LYS A 83 0.56 11.53 -11.32
C LYS A 83 0.84 11.48 -9.82
N GLN A 84 0.60 10.32 -9.22
CA GLN A 84 0.76 10.08 -7.78
C GLN A 84 1.04 8.60 -7.53
N LEU A 85 1.58 8.29 -6.36
CA LEU A 85 1.76 6.93 -5.87
C LEU A 85 0.91 6.75 -4.62
N PHE A 86 0.18 5.65 -4.55
CA PHE A 86 -0.45 5.22 -3.30
C PHE A 86 0.40 4.09 -2.72
N ILE A 87 1.21 4.43 -1.71
CA ILE A 87 2.13 3.49 -1.06
C ILE A 87 1.50 3.00 0.23
N TYR A 88 1.74 1.74 0.57
CA TYR A 88 1.22 1.16 1.80
C TYR A 88 2.08 -0.01 2.29
N VAL A 89 2.16 -0.13 3.61
CA VAL A 89 2.87 -1.20 4.30
C VAL A 89 1.85 -2.22 4.75
N THR A 90 2.13 -3.47 4.42
CA THR A 90 1.25 -4.59 4.68
C THR A 90 1.93 -5.59 5.59
N ALA A 91 1.22 -6.00 6.64
CA ALA A 91 1.58 -7.11 7.48
C ALA A 91 0.90 -8.38 6.97
N GLU A 92 1.70 -9.39 6.64
CA GLU A 92 1.24 -10.73 6.30
C GLU A 92 1.65 -11.71 7.38
N TYR A 93 0.73 -12.58 7.76
CA TYR A 93 0.95 -13.57 8.81
C TYR A 93 0.07 -14.80 8.62
N GLU A 94 0.46 -15.88 9.28
CA GLU A 94 -0.28 -17.14 9.30
C GLU A 94 -0.75 -17.42 10.74
N THR A 95 -1.96 -17.92 10.89
CA THR A 95 -2.51 -18.41 12.17
C THR A 95 -2.90 -19.88 12.05
N GLN A 96 -3.29 -20.50 13.17
CA GLN A 96 -3.73 -21.90 13.15
C GLN A 96 -5.01 -22.08 12.31
N THR A 97 -5.89 -21.08 12.32
CA THR A 97 -7.17 -21.07 11.60
C THR A 97 -7.01 -20.64 10.15
N ASN A 98 -6.16 -19.64 9.87
CA ASN A 98 -6.01 -19.06 8.55
C ASN A 98 -4.58 -19.15 8.04
N LYS A 99 -4.42 -19.75 6.87
CA LYS A 99 -3.11 -19.92 6.19
C LYS A 99 -2.54 -18.63 5.63
N PHE A 100 -3.38 -17.63 5.39
CA PHE A 100 -2.98 -16.36 4.82
C PHE A 100 -3.84 -15.24 5.37
N ASN A 101 -3.25 -14.39 6.20
CA ASN A 101 -3.86 -13.14 6.67
C ASN A 101 -3.01 -11.97 6.21
N GLN A 102 -3.66 -10.90 5.78
CA GLN A 102 -3.02 -9.71 5.25
C GLN A 102 -3.74 -8.45 5.74
N VAL A 103 -3.00 -7.55 6.40
CA VAL A 103 -3.54 -6.32 6.98
C VAL A 103 -2.67 -5.13 6.59
N VAL A 104 -3.29 -4.08 6.05
CA VAL A 104 -2.59 -2.81 5.79
C VAL A 104 -2.47 -2.04 7.09
N VAL A 105 -1.24 -1.82 7.54
CA VAL A 105 -0.96 -1.15 8.82
C VAL A 105 -0.64 0.33 8.66
N TRP A 106 -0.24 0.75 7.46
CA TRP A 106 0.11 2.13 7.15
C TRP A 106 -0.03 2.40 5.65
N ASP A 107 -0.46 3.60 5.28
CA ASP A 107 -0.57 4.07 3.91
C ASP A 107 -0.20 5.55 3.81
N LYS A 108 0.25 5.96 2.63
CA LYS A 108 0.45 7.36 2.28
C LYS A 108 0.27 7.57 0.78
N ILE A 109 -0.30 8.72 0.41
CA ILE A 109 -0.26 9.19 -0.98
C ILE A 109 0.98 10.07 -1.12
N ILE A 110 1.81 9.75 -2.11
CA ILE A 110 2.99 10.53 -2.48
C ILE A 110 2.71 11.23 -3.81
N LEU A 111 2.84 12.55 -3.81
CA LEU A 111 2.72 13.38 -5.00
C LEU A 111 4.09 13.60 -5.65
N ARG A 112 4.10 13.96 -6.94
CA ARG A 112 5.35 14.23 -7.67
C ARG A 112 6.18 15.36 -7.05
N SER A 113 5.53 16.32 -6.40
CA SER A 113 6.20 17.44 -5.72
C SER A 113 6.81 17.07 -4.37
N ASP A 114 6.49 15.90 -3.83
CA ASP A 114 6.96 15.47 -2.52
C ASP A 114 8.40 14.95 -2.60
N ASN A 115 9.03 14.77 -1.44
CA ASN A 115 10.36 14.18 -1.38
C ASN A 115 10.33 12.72 -1.89
N SER A 116 11.15 12.43 -2.90
CA SER A 116 11.29 11.10 -3.49
C SER A 116 12.06 10.12 -2.59
N GLN A 117 12.85 10.62 -1.65
CA GLN A 117 13.54 9.79 -0.67
C GLN A 117 12.70 9.67 0.59
N LEU A 118 12.12 8.50 0.79
CA LEU A 118 11.37 8.17 2.00
C LEU A 118 12.37 7.65 3.03
N ASN A 119 12.51 8.37 4.13
CA ASN A 119 13.29 7.93 5.28
C ASN A 119 12.50 8.23 6.54
N TYR A 120 11.73 7.24 6.97
CA TYR A 120 10.94 7.31 8.18
C TYR A 120 11.54 6.42 9.25
N GLN A 121 11.59 6.93 10.48
CA GLN A 121 12.18 6.25 11.63
C GLN A 121 11.18 6.27 12.78
N GLY A 122 11.00 5.13 13.45
CA GLY A 122 10.13 5.00 14.61
C GLY A 122 8.65 5.25 14.32
N MET A 123 8.16 4.94 13.11
CA MET A 123 6.76 5.20 12.78
C MET A 123 5.83 4.20 13.44
N ASN A 124 4.75 4.71 14.02
CA ASN A 124 3.64 3.90 14.49
C ASN A 124 2.71 3.54 13.33
N THR A 125 2.00 2.41 13.46
CA THR A 125 0.95 2.03 12.52
C THR A 125 -0.17 3.08 12.53
N LYS A 126 -0.74 3.34 11.35
CA LYS A 126 -1.91 4.21 11.19
C LYS A 126 -3.20 3.45 11.46
N TYR A 127 -3.24 2.19 11.03
CA TYR A 127 -4.36 1.29 11.27
C TYR A 127 -4.01 0.26 12.34
N TYR A 128 -5.04 -0.17 13.06
CA TYR A 128 -4.91 -1.21 14.06
C TYR A 128 -4.66 -2.56 13.40
N PHE A 129 -3.65 -3.26 13.90
CA PHE A 129 -3.37 -4.61 13.47
C PHE A 129 -4.18 -5.60 14.33
N PHE A 130 -5.47 -5.73 14.01
CA PHE A 130 -6.36 -6.69 14.65
C PHE A 130 -6.28 -8.06 13.98
N ASP A 131 -6.28 -9.10 14.80
CA ASP A 131 -6.54 -10.47 14.39
C ASP A 131 -7.94 -10.90 14.85
N ASP A 132 -8.61 -11.76 14.09
CA ASP A 132 -9.96 -12.29 14.40
C ASP A 132 -9.93 -13.36 15.52
N GLY A 133 -8.94 -13.27 16.42
CA GLY A 133 -8.66 -14.26 17.44
C GLY A 133 -7.40 -13.95 18.23
N SER A 134 -6.69 -14.98 18.68
CA SER A 134 -5.46 -14.86 19.48
C SER A 134 -4.21 -15.37 18.76
N GLY A 135 -4.16 -15.18 17.44
CA GLY A 135 -3.11 -15.71 16.56
C GLY A 135 -1.85 -14.85 16.46
N LEU A 136 -1.78 -13.68 17.11
CA LEU A 136 -0.62 -12.80 17.05
C LEU A 136 0.39 -13.11 18.16
N LYS A 137 -0.08 -13.49 19.36
CA LYS A 137 0.80 -13.84 20.48
C LYS A 137 1.75 -15.00 20.11
N GLY A 138 3.05 -14.78 20.29
CA GLY A 138 4.09 -15.78 20.01
C GLY A 138 4.24 -16.16 18.53
N ASN A 139 3.61 -15.41 17.62
CA ASN A 139 3.68 -15.69 16.20
C ASN A 139 5.06 -15.25 15.65
N ARG A 140 5.70 -16.17 14.93
CA ARG A 140 7.05 -16.00 14.35
C ARG A 140 7.04 -15.89 12.82
N ASN A 141 5.87 -16.01 12.20
CA ASN A 141 5.72 -15.97 10.74
C ASN A 141 5.01 -14.69 10.30
N ILE A 142 5.37 -13.55 10.90
CA ILE A 142 4.86 -12.25 10.49
C ILE A 142 5.89 -11.60 9.59
N SER A 143 5.41 -11.01 8.51
CA SER A 143 6.25 -10.32 7.54
C SER A 143 5.65 -8.98 7.17
N LEU A 144 6.51 -7.97 7.06
CA LEU A 144 6.16 -6.64 6.56
C LEU A 144 6.73 -6.48 5.15
N HIS A 145 5.94 -5.90 4.28
CA HIS A 145 6.43 -5.47 2.98
C HIS A 145 5.73 -4.18 2.55
N LEU A 146 6.44 -3.39 1.74
CA LEU A 146 5.90 -2.19 1.12
C LEU A 146 5.40 -2.53 -0.28
N SER A 147 4.20 -2.09 -0.58
CA SER A 147 3.60 -2.15 -1.92
C SER A 147 3.12 -0.77 -2.33
N TRP A 148 2.95 -0.57 -3.63
CA TRP A 148 2.43 0.67 -4.18
C TRP A 148 1.58 0.46 -5.42
N ASN A 149 0.53 1.27 -5.51
CA ASN A 149 -0.20 1.48 -6.75
C ASN A 149 0.34 2.70 -7.45
N VAL A 150 0.77 2.54 -8.70
CA VAL A 150 1.14 3.66 -9.56
C VAL A 150 -0.13 4.22 -10.17
N ILE A 151 -0.40 5.50 -9.96
CA ILE A 151 -1.58 6.17 -10.51
C ILE A 151 -1.11 7.03 -11.69
N PRO A 152 -1.27 6.57 -12.95
CA PRO A 152 -0.89 7.37 -14.10
C PRO A 152 -1.95 8.42 -14.41
N THR A 153 -1.59 9.35 -15.28
CA THR A 153 -2.53 10.32 -15.87
C THR A 153 -3.44 9.62 -16.89
N ALA A 154 -2.91 8.64 -17.64
CA ALA A 154 -3.67 7.75 -18.51
C ALA A 154 -3.11 6.33 -18.50
N GLY A 155 -3.97 5.32 -18.42
CA GLY A 155 -3.57 3.91 -18.49
C GLY A 155 -4.07 3.05 -17.34
N ILE A 156 -3.38 1.93 -17.10
CA ILE A 156 -3.67 0.97 -16.03
C ILE A 156 -3.16 1.45 -14.67
N LEU A 157 -3.69 0.88 -13.59
CA LEU A 157 -3.22 1.09 -12.22
C LEU A 157 -2.41 -0.13 -11.77
N PRO A 158 -1.12 -0.24 -12.11
CA PRO A 158 -0.36 -1.41 -11.74
C PRO A 158 -0.13 -1.38 -10.23
N LEU A 159 -0.39 -2.54 -9.61
CA LEU A 159 -0.01 -2.83 -8.24
C LEU A 159 1.34 -3.53 -8.24
N ILE A 160 2.35 -2.91 -7.64
CA ILE A 160 3.68 -3.47 -7.53
C ILE A 160 4.04 -3.61 -6.05
N SER A 161 4.65 -4.74 -5.70
CA SER A 161 5.32 -4.90 -4.41
C SER A 161 6.80 -4.61 -4.60
N GLY A 162 7.41 -3.92 -3.62
CA GLY A 162 8.85 -3.66 -3.63
C GLY A 162 9.67 -4.94 -3.63
N SER A 163 10.95 -4.81 -4.01
CA SER A 163 11.79 -5.97 -4.34
C SER A 163 11.76 -7.05 -3.25
N GLN A 164 11.08 -8.15 -3.56
CA GLN A 164 10.98 -9.52 -3.00
C GLN A 164 11.24 -9.85 -1.51
N ASP A 165 11.98 -9.06 -0.74
CA ASP A 165 12.32 -9.38 0.64
C ASP A 165 11.24 -8.84 1.59
N LYS A 166 10.26 -9.69 1.88
CA LYS A 166 9.37 -9.46 3.02
C LYS A 166 10.21 -9.49 4.29
N PHE A 167 10.25 -8.40 5.04
CA PHE A 167 10.97 -8.33 6.30
C PHE A 167 10.22 -9.11 7.37
N LYS A 168 10.85 -10.15 7.92
CA LYS A 168 10.25 -11.01 8.93
C LYS A 168 10.57 -10.49 10.33
N PHE A 169 9.56 -10.50 11.18
CA PHE A 169 9.72 -10.21 12.60
C PHE A 169 8.76 -11.07 13.43
N ASN A 170 9.04 -11.15 14.73
CA ASN A 170 8.28 -11.98 15.64
C ASN A 170 7.52 -11.10 16.64
N PHE A 171 6.30 -11.51 16.96
CA PHE A 171 5.61 -10.98 18.14
C PHE A 171 6.08 -11.71 19.40
N PRO A 172 6.03 -11.04 20.57
CA PRO A 172 6.43 -11.64 21.84
C PRO A 172 5.49 -12.77 22.27
N ASP A 173 6.03 -13.72 23.04
CA ASP A 173 5.28 -14.86 23.60
C ASP A 173 4.32 -14.46 24.74
N ALA A 174 4.37 -13.20 25.19
CA ALA A 174 3.55 -12.67 26.28
C ALA A 174 2.79 -11.42 25.86
N TYR A 175 1.56 -11.27 26.37
CA TYR A 175 0.79 -10.05 26.21
C TYR A 175 1.41 -8.90 26.99
N THR A 176 1.42 -7.73 26.38
CA THR A 176 1.83 -6.50 27.06
C THR A 176 0.73 -6.11 28.04
N PRO A 177 1.04 -5.88 29.33
CA PRO A 177 0.04 -5.49 30.31
C PRO A 177 -0.59 -4.15 29.93
N ILE A 178 -1.91 -4.04 30.11
CA ILE A 178 -2.62 -2.77 29.99
C ILE A 178 -2.18 -1.92 31.19
N ARG A 179 -1.45 -0.84 30.93
CA ARG A 179 -1.12 0.14 31.98
C ARG A 179 -2.44 0.83 32.34
N GLN A 180 -3.03 0.47 33.48
CA GLN A 180 -4.13 1.23 34.06
C GLN A 180 -3.57 2.59 34.47
N GLN A 181 -4.05 3.65 33.83
CA GLN A 181 -3.84 5.03 34.29
C GLN A 181 -4.99 5.40 35.23
#